data_AF-G8ZZT4-F1
#
_entry.id   AF-G8ZZT4-F1
#
_cell.length_a   1.000
_cell.length_b   1.000
_cell.length_c   1.000
_cell.angle_alpha   90.00
_cell.angle_beta   90.00
_cell.angle_gamma   90.00
#
_symmetry.space_group_name_H-M   'P 1'
#
loop_
_entity.id
_entity.type
_entity.pdbx_description
1 polymer ?
#
loop_
_entity_poly.entity_id
_entity_poly.type
_entity_poly.pdbx_seq_one_letter_code
_entity_poly.pdbx_strand_id
1 'polypeptide(L)'
;MGGQVQPIHYDPATVKQLTKEIAIASVIGAAQGAAISVVSGLLLRRFSTVYRNVRTQVRVFYHCSWISMGAVFQADKQLLKFQANYYEKELQRRSRILDEAAERGIFLEEEAALSSTVPQPPSASK
;
A
#
# COMPACT_ATOMS: atom_id res chain seq x y z
N MET A 1 -0.79 -7.71 32.50
CA MET A 1 0.52 -7.66 31.81
C MET A 1 0.25 -7.61 30.32
N GLY A 2 0.53 -6.47 29.68
CA GLY A 2 0.25 -6.25 28.26
C GLY A 2 1.15 -7.14 27.41
N GLY A 3 0.54 -8.08 26.69
CA GLY A 3 1.24 -8.87 25.68
C GLY A 3 1.75 -7.94 24.59
N GLN A 4 3.07 -7.77 24.53
CA GLN A 4 3.75 -7.21 23.38
C GLN A 4 3.51 -8.16 22.20
N VAL A 5 2.45 -7.89 21.45
CA VAL A 5 2.24 -8.46 20.13
C VAL A 5 3.43 -8.00 19.30
N GLN A 6 4.39 -8.88 19.04
CA GLN A 6 5.56 -8.52 18.25
C GLN A 6 5.04 -8.09 16.87
N PRO A 7 5.34 -6.86 16.43
CA PRO A 7 4.94 -6.43 15.10
C PRO A 7 5.57 -7.39 14.10
N ILE A 8 4.77 -7.86 13.14
CA ILE A 8 5.17 -8.68 12.00
C ILE A 8 6.54 -8.17 11.53
N HIS A 9 7.57 -8.97 11.75
CA HIS A 9 8.94 -8.58 11.44
C HIS A 9 9.08 -8.58 9.91
N TYR A 10 8.79 -7.45 9.28
CA TYR A 10 9.00 -7.28 7.85
C TYR A 10 10.49 -7.42 7.57
N ASP A 11 10.85 -8.42 6.78
CA ASP A 11 12.23 -8.60 6.34
C ASP A 11 12.74 -7.27 5.72
N PRO A 12 13.83 -6.69 6.24
CA PRO A 12 14.33 -5.40 5.77
C PRO A 12 14.65 -5.39 4.26
N ALA A 13 14.93 -6.55 3.66
CA ALA A 13 15.08 -6.67 2.21
C ALA A 13 13.76 -6.40 1.46
N THR A 14 12.65 -6.90 1.99
CA THR A 14 11.29 -6.71 1.45
C THR A 14 10.86 -5.25 1.54
N VAL A 15 11.20 -4.55 2.64
CA VAL A 15 10.91 -3.12 2.82
C VAL A 15 11.71 -2.24 1.85
N LYS A 16 13.00 -2.57 1.64
CA LYS A 16 13.85 -1.86 0.67
C LYS A 16 13.32 -1.99 -0.75
N GLN A 17 12.88 -3.19 -1.13
CA GLN A 17 12.29 -3.42 -2.45
C GLN A 17 10.97 -2.66 -2.63
N LEU A 18 10.10 -2.69 -1.61
CA LEU A 18 8.85 -1.93 -1.60
C LEU A 18 9.09 -0.42 -1.78
N THR A 19 10.03 0.14 -1.01
CA THR A 19 10.35 1.57 -1.07
C THR A 19 10.85 1.97 -2.45
N LYS A 20 11.67 1.13 -3.08
CA LYS A 20 12.17 1.37 -4.45
C LYS A 20 11.04 1.32 -5.48
N GLU A 21 10.15 0.34 -5.39
CA GLU A 21 9.02 0.20 -6.31
C GLU A 21 8.02 1.36 -6.16
N ILE A 22 7.69 1.76 -4.93
CA ILE A 22 6.84 2.91 -4.65
C ILE A 22 7.48 4.20 -5.16
N ALA A 23 8.79 4.39 -4.95
CA ALA A 23 9.49 5.57 -5.45
C ALA A 23 9.39 5.66 -6.98
N ILE A 24 9.64 4.58 -7.70
CA ILE A 24 9.51 4.55 -9.18
C ILE A 24 8.06 4.82 -9.60
N ALA A 25 7.09 4.16 -8.96
CA ALA A 25 5.67 4.35 -9.26
C ALA A 25 5.21 5.80 -9.00
N SER A 26 5.69 6.42 -7.93
CA SER A 26 5.38 7.81 -7.59
C SER A 26 5.94 8.80 -8.62
N VAL A 27 7.14 8.55 -9.16
CA VAL A 27 7.73 9.39 -10.22
C VAL A 27 6.92 9.28 -11.52
N ILE A 28 6.47 8.06 -11.88
CA ILE A 28 5.60 7.85 -13.03
C ILE A 28 4.26 8.56 -12.84
N GLY A 29 3.66 8.42 -11.66
CA GLY A 29 2.42 9.11 -11.30
C GLY A 29 2.56 10.63 -11.30
N ALA A 30 3.69 11.15 -10.82
CA ALA A 30 4.01 12.57 -10.84
C ALA A 30 4.14 13.09 -12.28
N ALA A 31 4.78 12.34 -13.18
CA ALA A 31 4.90 12.70 -14.59
C ALA A 31 3.54 12.73 -15.30
N GLN A 32 2.66 11.76 -15.00
CA GLN A 32 1.29 11.75 -15.50
C GLN A 32 0.48 12.94 -14.95
N GLY A 33 0.58 13.21 -13.65
CA GLY A 33 -0.03 14.37 -13.00
C GLY A 33 0.48 15.70 -13.59
N ALA A 34 1.77 15.79 -13.91
CA ALA A 34 2.36 16.95 -14.57
C ALA A 34 1.75 17.17 -15.95
N ALA A 35 1.65 16.13 -16.78
CA ALA A 35 1.02 16.21 -18.10
C ALA A 35 -0.45 16.68 -18.01
N ILE A 36 -1.23 16.08 -17.10
CA ILE A 36 -2.62 16.49 -16.84
C ILE A 36 -2.67 17.96 -16.41
N SER A 37 -1.79 18.38 -15.51
CA SER A 37 -1.75 19.75 -15.00
C SER A 37 -1.44 20.78 -16.08
N VAL A 38 -0.55 20.45 -17.02
CA VAL A 38 -0.17 21.34 -18.12
C VAL A 38 -1.32 21.45 -19.12
N VAL A 39 -1.91 20.32 -19.52
CA VAL A 39 -3.06 20.30 -20.44
C VAL A 39 -4.26 21.04 -19.86
N SER A 40 -4.62 20.72 -18.61
CA SER A 40 -5.73 21.38 -17.91
C SER A 40 -5.46 22.87 -17.66
N GLY A 41 -4.23 23.24 -17.29
CA GLY A 41 -3.83 24.63 -17.11
C GLY A 41 -3.89 25.45 -18.40
N LEU A 42 -3.53 24.86 -19.55
CA LEU A 42 -3.58 25.51 -20.85
C LEU A 42 -5.04 25.67 -21.34
N LEU A 43 -5.88 24.67 -21.08
CA LEU A 43 -7.32 24.72 -21.36
C LEU A 43 -8.02 25.78 -20.49
N LEU A 44 -7.73 25.81 -19.18
CA LEU A 44 -8.27 26.80 -18.24
C LEU A 44 -7.86 28.22 -18.63
N ARG A 45 -6.62 28.42 -19.11
CA ARG A 45 -6.16 29.72 -19.59
C ARG A 45 -6.92 30.18 -20.85
N ARG A 46 -7.38 29.25 -21.69
CA ARG A 46 -8.11 29.55 -22.94
C ARG A 46 -9.58 29.90 -22.68
N PHE A 47 -10.24 29.19 -21.75
CA PHE A 47 -11.70 29.28 -21.54
C PHE A 47 -12.12 30.05 -20.28
N SER A 48 -11.28 30.13 -19.23
CA SER A 48 -11.65 30.77 -17.97
C SER A 48 -11.00 32.15 -17.81
N THR A 49 -11.83 33.19 -17.75
CA THR A 49 -11.41 34.57 -17.43
C THR A 49 -10.88 34.68 -16.00
N VAL A 50 -11.42 33.87 -15.08
CA VAL A 50 -10.96 33.77 -13.69
C VAL A 50 -9.51 33.28 -13.67
N TYR A 51 -9.22 32.14 -14.32
CA TYR A 51 -7.88 31.54 -14.35
C TYR A 51 -6.84 32.45 -15.05
N ARG A 52 -7.29 33.24 -16.03
CA ARG A 52 -6.46 34.21 -16.75
C ARG A 52 -5.94 35.34 -15.84
N ASN A 53 -6.73 35.76 -14.85
CA ASN A 53 -6.41 36.88 -13.95
C ASN A 53 -5.75 36.46 -12.63
N VAL A 54 -5.58 35.15 -12.38
CA VAL A 54 -5.00 34.70 -11.11
C VAL A 54 -3.49 34.93 -11.06
N ARG A 55 -3.02 35.33 -9.87
CA ARG A 55 -1.61 35.47 -9.52
C ARG A 55 -0.83 34.17 -9.71
N THR A 56 0.46 34.30 -9.98
CA THR A 56 1.39 33.19 -10.28
C THR A 56 1.42 32.12 -9.19
N GLN A 57 1.29 32.49 -7.91
CA GLN A 57 1.30 31.57 -6.78
C GLN A 57 0.20 30.49 -6.88
N VAL A 58 -1.03 30.89 -7.25
CA VAL A 58 -2.15 29.94 -7.34
C VAL A 58 -1.99 29.00 -8.54
N ARG A 59 -1.37 29.49 -9.63
CA ARG A 59 -1.06 28.64 -10.78
C ARG A 59 -0.07 27.55 -10.40
N VAL A 60 0.99 27.90 -9.67
CA VAL A 60 1.95 26.92 -9.15
C VAL A 60 1.26 25.92 -8.22
N PHE A 61 0.39 26.39 -7.32
CA PHE A 61 -0.37 25.51 -6.42
C PHE A 61 -1.26 24.51 -7.18
N TYR A 62 -1.91 24.95 -8.26
CA TYR A 62 -2.73 24.08 -9.10
C TYR A 62 -1.90 22.96 -9.74
N HIS A 63 -0.73 23.30 -10.30
CA HIS A 63 0.18 22.29 -10.87
C HIS A 63 0.71 21.32 -9.80
N CYS A 64 1.15 21.84 -8.65
CA CYS A 64 1.60 21.01 -7.53
C CYS A 64 0.50 20.07 -7.03
N SER A 65 -0.75 20.52 -6.96
CA SER A 65 -1.88 19.69 -6.54
C SER A 65 -2.05 18.49 -7.48
N TRP A 66 -2.05 18.71 -8.79
CA TRP A 66 -2.17 17.63 -9.76
C TRP A 66 -0.98 16.68 -9.78
N ILE A 67 0.24 17.20 -9.67
CA ILE A 67 1.46 16.37 -9.62
C ILE A 67 1.45 15.49 -8.37
N SER A 68 1.14 16.08 -7.21
CA SER A 68 1.10 15.36 -5.93
C SER A 68 0.00 14.30 -5.96
N MET A 69 -1.18 14.64 -6.48
CA MET A 69 -2.29 13.70 -6.63
C MET A 69 -1.92 12.51 -7.53
N GLY A 70 -1.27 12.78 -8.68
CA GLY A 70 -0.81 11.72 -9.58
C GLY A 70 0.23 10.80 -8.93
N ALA A 71 1.18 11.37 -8.19
CA ALA A 71 2.21 10.61 -7.49
C ALA A 71 1.61 9.67 -6.43
N VAL A 72 0.72 10.19 -5.59
CA VAL A 72 0.06 9.41 -4.51
C VAL A 72 -0.82 8.32 -5.10
N PHE A 73 -1.64 8.64 -6.09
CA PHE A 73 -2.56 7.68 -6.70
C PHE A 73 -1.85 6.45 -7.29
N GLN A 74 -0.70 6.67 -7.93
CA GLN A 74 0.08 5.57 -8.51
C GLN A 74 0.86 4.79 -7.43
N ALA A 75 1.35 5.47 -6.40
CA ALA A 75 1.99 4.84 -5.24
C ALA A 75 1.00 3.90 -4.51
N ASP A 76 -0.23 4.35 -4.25
CA ASP A 76 -1.26 3.56 -3.57
C ASP A 76 -1.62 2.30 -4.35
N LYS A 77 -1.74 2.41 -5.68
CA LYS A 77 -1.97 1.24 -6.54
C LYS A 77 -0.84 0.22 -6.47
N GLN A 78 0.41 0.69 -6.45
CA GLN A 78 1.57 -0.19 -6.34
C GLN A 78 1.60 -0.87 -4.96
N LEU A 79 1.25 -0.12 -3.91
CA LEU A 79 1.17 -0.63 -2.54
C LEU A 79 0.09 -1.73 -2.40
N LEU A 80 -1.10 -1.52 -2.95
CA LEU A 80 -2.17 -2.53 -2.95
C LEU A 80 -1.76 -3.80 -3.70
N LYS A 81 -1.12 -3.66 -4.86
CA LYS A 81 -0.59 -4.82 -5.61
C LYS A 81 0.47 -5.57 -4.82
N PHE A 82 1.36 -4.84 -4.14
CA PHE A 82 2.39 -5.45 -3.31
C PHE A 82 1.78 -6.23 -2.14
N GLN A 83 0.79 -5.65 -1.45
CA GLN A 83 0.08 -6.34 -0.37
C GLN A 83 -0.62 -7.62 -0.86
N ALA A 84 -1.30 -7.57 -2.01
CA ALA A 84 -1.95 -8.75 -2.59
C ALA A 84 -0.93 -9.86 -2.91
N ASN A 85 0.15 -9.51 -3.62
CA ASN A 85 1.22 -10.46 -3.96
C ASN A 85 1.93 -11.03 -2.72
N TYR A 86 2.13 -10.21 -1.70
CA TYR A 86 2.74 -10.65 -0.44
C TYR A 86 1.82 -11.65 0.28
N TYR A 87 0.52 -11.36 0.35
CA TYR A 87 -0.46 -12.24 0.97
C TYR A 87 -0.57 -13.59 0.25
N GLU A 88 -0.59 -13.59 -1.09
CA GLU A 88 -0.58 -14.82 -1.88
C GLU A 88 0.68 -15.67 -1.63
N LYS A 89 1.86 -15.04 -1.59
CA LYS A 89 3.12 -15.73 -1.30
C LYS A 89 3.13 -16.33 0.10
N GLU A 90 2.61 -15.60 1.09
CA GLU A 90 2.54 -16.09 2.46
C GLU A 90 1.53 -17.25 2.58
N LEU A 91 0.41 -17.20 1.86
CA LEU A 91 -0.56 -18.29 1.81
C LEU A 91 0.05 -19.56 1.19
N GLN A 92 0.79 -19.43 0.08
CA GLN A 92 1.52 -20.55 -0.54
C GLN A 92 2.64 -21.09 0.36
N ARG A 93 3.32 -20.22 1.10
CA ARG A 93 4.34 -20.64 2.06
C ARG A 93 3.72 -21.49 3.17
N ARG A 94 2.56 -21.06 3.68
CA ARG A 94 1.80 -21.81 4.68
C ARG A 94 1.31 -23.15 4.15
N SER A 95 0.78 -23.20 2.92
CA SER A 95 0.32 -24.47 2.33
C SER A 95 1.46 -25.47 2.18
N ARG A 96 2.65 -25.04 1.73
CA ARG A 96 3.83 -25.92 1.63
C ARG A 96 4.29 -26.49 2.96
N ILE A 97 4.24 -25.69 4.03
CA ILE A 97 4.61 -26.15 5.37
C ILE A 97 3.61 -27.18 5.90
N LEU A 98 2.31 -26.96 5.62
CA LEU A 98 1.26 -27.93 5.95
C LEU A 98 1.43 -29.24 5.18
N ASP A 99 1.74 -29.16 3.88
CA ASP A 99 2.01 -30.34 3.05
C ASP A 99 3.26 -31.09 3.54
N GLU A 100 4.34 -30.39 3.88
CA GLU A 100 5.58 -31.00 4.40
C GLU A 100 5.39 -31.61 5.80
N ALA A 101 4.52 -31.03 6.64
CA ALA A 101 4.15 -31.58 7.93
C ALA A 101 3.28 -32.85 7.78
N ALA A 102 2.35 -32.83 6.82
CA ALA A 102 1.53 -33.98 6.47
C ALA A 102 2.38 -35.14 5.90
N GLU A 103 3.35 -34.85 5.02
CA GLU A 103 4.30 -35.84 4.49
C GLU A 103 5.21 -36.44 5.58
N ARG A 104 5.52 -35.68 6.64
CA ARG A 104 6.28 -36.16 7.81
C ARG A 104 5.45 -36.93 8.84
N GLY A 105 4.14 -37.12 8.59
CA GLY A 105 3.25 -37.86 9.49
C GLY A 105 3.00 -37.18 10.84
N ILE A 106 3.38 -35.91 10.99
CA ILE A 106 3.11 -35.11 12.18
C ILE A 106 1.82 -34.32 11.90
N PHE A 107 0.68 -34.90 12.28
CA PHE A 107 -0.58 -34.18 12.33
C PHE A 107 -0.46 -33.07 13.39
N LEU A 108 -0.27 -31.82 12.94
CA LEU A 108 -0.63 -30.68 13.76
C LEU A 108 -2.16 -30.64 13.82
N GLU A 109 -2.72 -31.24 14.87
CA GLU A 109 -4.15 -31.16 15.18
C GLU A 109 -4.57 -29.67 15.16
N GLU A 110 -5.57 -29.34 14.32
CA GLU A 110 -5.97 -27.98 13.95
C GLU A 110 -6.23 -27.06 15.16
N GLU A 111 -6.52 -27.63 16.33
CA GLU A 111 -6.80 -26.92 17.58
C GLU A 111 -5.59 -26.15 18.14
N ALA A 112 -4.36 -26.67 18.01
CA ALA A 112 -3.18 -26.04 18.59
C ALA A 112 -2.74 -24.79 17.81
N ALA A 113 -2.89 -24.80 16.49
CA ALA A 113 -2.56 -23.67 15.62
C ALA A 113 -3.59 -22.54 15.72
N LEU A 114 -4.89 -22.87 15.81
CA LEU A 114 -5.97 -21.90 15.98
C LEU A 114 -5.97 -21.25 17.38
N SER A 115 -5.66 -22.01 18.43
CA SER A 115 -5.59 -21.47 19.80
C SER A 115 -4.44 -20.46 20.00
N SER A 116 -3.37 -20.58 19.21
CA SER A 116 -2.25 -19.63 19.23
C SER A 116 -2.48 -18.33 18.45
N THR A 117 -3.54 -18.25 17.62
CA THR A 117 -3.76 -17.15 16.66
C THR A 117 -5.11 -16.43 16.81
N VAL A 118 -6.07 -16.96 17.57
CA VAL A 118 -7.36 -16.30 17.85
C VAL A 118 -7.32 -15.56 19.19
N PRO A 119 -7.59 -14.23 19.25
CA PRO A 119 -7.78 -13.54 20.52
C PRO A 119 -9.05 -14.06 21.18
N GLN A 120 -8.96 -14.54 22.42
CA GLN A 120 -10.14 -14.88 23.21
C GLN A 120 -11.11 -13.68 23.29
N PRO A 121 -12.39 -13.82 22.92
CA PRO A 121 -13.38 -12.81 23.25
C PRO A 121 -13.54 -12.74 24.78
N PRO A 122 -13.77 -11.54 25.35
CA PRO A 122 -13.79 -11.34 26.79
C PRO A 122 -14.91 -12.19 27.43
N SER A 123 -14.52 -13.13 28.30
CA SER A 123 -15.46 -13.80 29.18
C SER A 123 -16.05 -12.77 30.14
N ALA A 124 -17.36 -12.59 30.07
CA ALA A 124 -18.12 -11.74 30.97
C ALA A 124 -17.97 -12.24 32.42
N SER A 125 -17.39 -11.40 33.28
CA SER A 125 -17.35 -11.60 34.73
C SER A 125 -18.76 -11.50 35.32
N LYS A 126 -19.18 -12.52 36.06
CA LYS A 126 -20.11 -12.35 37.18
C LYS A 126 -19.32 -12.29 38.48
#